data_AF-A0AAW2LFW8-F1
#
_entry.id   AF-A0AAW2LFW8-F1
#
_cell.length_a   1.000
_cell.length_b   1.000
_cell.length_c   1.000
_cell.angle_alpha   90.00
_cell.angle_beta   90.00
_cell.angle_gamma   90.00
#
_symmetry.space_group_name_H-M   'P 1'
#
loop_
_entity.id
_entity.type
_entity.pdbx_description
1 polymer ?
#
loop_
_entity_poly.entity_id
_entity_poly.type
_entity_poly.pdbx_seq_one_letter_code
_entity_poly.pdbx_strand_id
1 'polypeptide(L)'
;MPLDPSFGESVDIVERVRRTVNSKTAIETVLDPDIAGQCKHVQEEMILVLKIALICTAKLPKDRPSMRDVVTMLGEAKPRRKSICQNWGYAANKEKLIFAHSPVIGLL
;
A
#
# COMPACT_ATOMS: atom_id res chain seq x y z
N MET A 1 24.98 -9.71 -4.99
CA MET A 1 24.25 -8.95 -6.03
C MET A 1 24.88 -7.56 -6.07
N PRO A 2 25.23 -7.02 -7.26
CA PRO A 2 25.75 -5.66 -7.33
C PRO A 2 24.69 -4.67 -6.85
N LEU A 3 25.13 -3.61 -6.17
CA LEU A 3 24.23 -2.53 -5.73
C LEU A 3 23.91 -1.63 -6.93
N ASP A 4 22.65 -1.22 -7.04
CA ASP A 4 22.23 -0.30 -8.10
C ASP A 4 22.77 1.11 -7.79
N PRO A 5 23.58 1.71 -8.68
CA PRO A 5 24.13 3.05 -8.48
C PRO A 5 23.05 4.13 -8.30
N SER A 6 21.83 3.91 -8.81
CA SER A 6 20.70 4.85 -8.67
C SER A 6 20.19 4.99 -7.22
N PHE A 7 20.56 4.06 -6.33
CA PHE A 7 20.22 4.15 -4.90
C PHE A 7 21.16 5.08 -4.12
N GLY A 8 22.24 5.56 -4.73
CA GLY A 8 23.23 6.42 -4.11
C GLY A 8 24.11 5.69 -3.07
N GLU A 9 25.21 6.33 -2.68
CA GLU A 9 26.06 6.00 -1.53
C GLU A 9 26.43 4.51 -1.31
N SER A 10 26.39 3.65 -2.35
CA SER A 10 26.56 2.20 -2.20
C SER A 10 25.64 1.58 -1.14
N VAL A 11 24.37 2.00 -1.10
CA VAL A 11 23.37 1.48 -0.16
C VAL A 11 22.36 0.61 -0.91
N ASP A 12 21.99 -0.54 -0.35
CA ASP A 12 20.92 -1.35 -0.92
C ASP A 12 19.54 -0.71 -0.75
N ILE A 13 18.56 -1.18 -1.54
CA ILE A 13 17.20 -0.63 -1.52
C ILE A 13 16.52 -0.70 -0.15
N VAL A 14 16.78 -1.75 0.62
CA VAL A 14 16.16 -1.96 1.94
C VAL A 14 16.69 -0.91 2.92
N GLU A 15 18.01 -0.72 2.96
CA GLU A 15 18.63 0.26 3.83
C GLU A 15 18.28 1.70 3.41
N ARG A 16 18.19 1.99 2.09
CA ARG A 16 17.70 3.29 1.60
C ARG A 16 16.28 3.58 2.11
N VAL A 17 15.36 2.63 1.95
CA VAL A 17 13.97 2.77 2.41
C VAL A 17 13.92 2.93 3.93
N ARG A 18 14.69 2.15 4.70
CA ARG A 18 14.79 2.30 6.16
C ARG A 18 15.24 3.69 6.58
N ARG A 19 16.25 4.25 5.92
CA ARG A 19 16.71 5.63 6.18
C ARG A 19 15.60 6.64 5.92
N THR A 20 14.89 6.51 4.80
CA THR A 20 13.78 7.42 4.48
C THR A 20 12.66 7.33 5.52
N VAL A 21 12.25 6.12 5.92
CA VAL A 21 11.20 5.92 6.95
C VAL A 21 11.61 6.45 8.33
N ASN A 22 12.89 6.34 8.69
CA ASN A 22 13.40 6.85 9.97
C ASN A 22 13.68 8.37 9.94
N SER A 23 13.80 8.96 8.76
CA SER A 23 13.91 10.40 8.60
C SER A 23 12.53 11.05 8.73
N LYS A 24 12.48 12.37 8.99
CA LYS A 24 11.21 13.13 8.96
C LYS A 24 10.65 13.33 7.54
N THR A 25 11.18 12.62 6.55
CA THR A 25 10.71 12.64 5.16
C THR A 25 9.39 11.89 5.04
N ALA A 26 8.50 12.35 4.16
CA ALA A 26 7.24 11.68 3.92
C ALA A 26 7.47 10.27 3.34
N ILE A 27 6.90 9.25 3.99
CA ILE A 27 6.99 7.84 3.57
C ILE A 27 6.40 7.62 2.17
N GLU A 28 5.48 8.47 1.73
CA GLU A 28 4.89 8.46 0.38
C GLU A 28 5.95 8.59 -0.72
N THR A 29 7.10 9.21 -0.44
CA THR A 29 8.19 9.40 -1.42
C THR A 29 8.90 8.12 -1.82
N VAL A 30 8.75 7.02 -1.06
CA VAL A 30 9.31 5.72 -1.43
C VAL A 30 8.37 4.87 -2.27
N LEU A 31 7.13 5.32 -2.47
CA LEU A 31 6.14 4.61 -3.27
C LEU A 31 6.44 4.80 -4.75
N ASP A 32 6.17 3.77 -5.54
CA ASP A 32 6.20 3.88 -7.00
C ASP A 32 5.11 4.87 -7.46
N PRO A 33 5.47 5.99 -8.11
CA PRO A 33 4.51 7.02 -8.50
C PRO A 33 3.51 6.53 -9.56
N ASP A 34 3.88 5.58 -10.41
CA ASP A 34 3.01 5.05 -11.47
C ASP A 34 1.91 4.14 -10.88
N ILE A 35 2.19 3.51 -9.73
CA ILE A 35 1.23 2.69 -8.98
C ILE A 35 0.42 3.55 -8.01
N ALA A 36 1.10 4.40 -7.23
CA ALA A 36 0.47 5.24 -6.21
C ALA A 36 -0.51 6.25 -6.81
N GLY A 37 -0.13 6.85 -7.95
CA GLY A 37 -0.89 7.93 -8.58
C GLY A 37 -1.30 9.00 -7.57
N GLN A 38 -2.55 9.49 -7.70
CA GLN A 38 -3.12 10.52 -6.81
C GLN A 38 -4.19 9.98 -5.83
N CYS A 39 -4.51 8.67 -5.86
CA CYS A 39 -5.53 8.12 -4.97
C CYS A 39 -4.92 7.79 -3.61
N LYS A 40 -5.27 8.59 -2.58
CA LYS A 40 -4.77 8.41 -1.20
C LYS A 40 -5.05 7.02 -0.63
N HIS A 41 -6.19 6.41 -0.97
CA HIS A 41 -6.49 5.04 -0.53
C HIS A 41 -5.46 4.03 -1.06
N VAL A 42 -5.03 4.16 -2.32
CA VAL A 42 -3.99 3.30 -2.90
C VAL A 42 -2.64 3.53 -2.19
N GLN A 43 -2.29 4.79 -1.93
CA GLN A 43 -1.07 5.11 -1.18
C GLN A 43 -1.09 4.52 0.24
N GLU A 44 -2.22 4.58 0.94
CA GLU A 44 -2.40 3.95 2.26
C GLU A 44 -2.23 2.43 2.21
N GLU A 45 -2.77 1.76 1.18
CA GLU A 45 -2.59 0.33 0.93
C GLU A 45 -1.12 -0.02 0.71
N MET A 46 -0.43 0.74 -0.15
CA MET A 46 0.98 0.54 -0.43
C MET A 46 1.83 0.75 0.82
N ILE A 47 1.52 1.75 1.65
CA ILE A 47 2.22 2.00 2.92
C ILE A 47 2.01 0.83 3.89
N LEU A 48 0.83 0.23 3.92
CA LEU A 48 0.56 -0.92 4.79
C LEU A 48 1.39 -2.14 4.37
N VAL A 49 1.45 -2.42 3.07
CA VAL A 49 2.31 -3.49 2.52
C VAL A 49 3.80 -3.18 2.75
N LEU A 50 4.22 -1.93 2.61
CA LEU A 50 5.59 -1.49 2.89
C LEU A 50 5.99 -1.77 4.34
N LYS A 51 5.08 -1.53 5.31
CA LYS A 51 5.32 -1.86 6.72
C LYS A 51 5.55 -3.37 6.92
N ILE A 52 4.76 -4.22 6.24
CA ILE A 52 4.96 -5.68 6.27
C ILE A 52 6.34 -6.03 5.70
N ALA A 53 6.72 -5.44 4.56
CA ALA A 53 8.02 -5.66 3.92
C ALA A 53 9.21 -5.25 4.83
N LEU A 54 9.08 -4.16 5.59
CA LEU A 54 10.10 -3.72 6.54
C LEU A 54 10.34 -4.71 7.68
N ILE A 55 9.30 -5.41 8.13
CA ILE A 55 9.42 -6.46 9.16
C ILE A 55 9.97 -7.76 8.53
N CYS A 56 9.52 -8.12 7.33
CA CYS A 56 10.04 -9.27 6.58
C CYS A 56 11.56 -9.19 6.33
N THR A 57 12.07 -7.97 6.17
CA THR A 57 13.49 -7.70 5.92
C THR A 57 14.26 -7.29 7.18
N ALA A 58 13.75 -7.60 8.38
CA ALA A 58 14.40 -7.23 9.65
C ALA A 58 15.88 -7.67 9.70
N LYS A 59 16.72 -6.83 10.32
CA LYS A 59 18.17 -7.08 10.42
C LYS A 59 18.46 -8.38 11.18
N LEU A 60 17.70 -8.66 12.23
CA LEU A 60 17.81 -9.92 12.97
C LEU A 60 16.83 -10.97 12.41
N PRO A 61 17.30 -12.19 12.08
CA PRO A 61 16.44 -13.24 11.55
C PRO A 61 15.27 -13.61 12.47
N LYS A 62 15.45 -13.55 13.79
CA LYS A 62 14.42 -13.87 14.80
C LYS A 62 13.24 -12.88 14.82
N ASP A 63 13.42 -11.68 14.29
CA ASP A 63 12.38 -10.64 14.25
C ASP A 63 11.54 -10.74 12.96
N ARG A 64 11.93 -11.61 12.03
CA ARG A 64 11.20 -11.81 10.77
C ARG A 64 10.00 -12.73 11.01
N PRO A 65 8.81 -12.38 10.49
CA PRO A 65 7.61 -13.20 10.64
C PRO A 65 7.74 -14.53 9.89
N SER A 66 6.95 -15.53 10.30
CA SER A 66 6.78 -16.72 9.48
C SER A 66 5.98 -16.39 8.22
N MET A 67 6.13 -17.17 7.15
CA MET A 67 5.32 -16.97 5.95
C MET A 67 3.80 -17.08 6.21
N ARG A 68 3.40 -17.86 7.21
CA ARG A 68 2.00 -17.91 7.65
C ARG A 68 1.54 -16.56 8.18
N ASP A 69 2.34 -15.93 9.04
CA ASP A 69 2.03 -14.61 9.58
C ASP A 69 2.05 -13.55 8.48
N VAL A 70 2.99 -13.60 7.54
CA VAL A 70 3.03 -12.68 6.38
C VAL A 70 1.73 -12.76 5.58
N VAL A 71 1.25 -13.97 5.27
CA VAL A 71 -0.02 -14.16 4.54
C VAL A 71 -1.20 -13.62 5.34
N THR A 72 -1.24 -13.86 6.66
CA THR A 72 -2.27 -13.29 7.53
C THR A 72 -2.23 -11.76 7.52
N MET A 73 -1.05 -11.15 7.70
CA MET A 73 -0.86 -9.70 7.69
C MET A 73 -1.28 -9.08 6.36
N LEU A 74 -0.94 -9.71 5.23
CA LEU A 74 -1.37 -9.27 3.90
C LEU A 74 -2.89 -9.40 3.71
N GLY A 75 -3.50 -10.46 4.24
CA GLY A 75 -4.95 -10.66 4.22
C GLY A 75 -5.71 -9.67 5.10
N GLU A 76 -5.08 -9.20 6.17
CA GLU A 76 -5.59 -8.16 7.09
C GLU A 76 -5.27 -6.74 6.62
N ALA A 77 -4.32 -6.59 5.70
CA ALA A 77 -3.99 -5.33 5.03
C ALA A 77 -5.09 -4.90 4.04
N LYS A 78 -6.34 -4.93 4.50
CA LYS A 78 -7.51 -4.54 3.76
C LYS A 78 -7.63 -3.02 3.80
N PRO A 79 -7.88 -2.39 2.65
CA PRO A 79 -8.11 -0.96 2.63
C PRO A 79 -9.45 -0.67 3.28
N ARG A 80 -9.58 0.50 3.90
CA ARG A 80 -10.89 1.06 4.24
C ARG A 80 -11.58 1.51 2.96
N ARG A 81 -11.89 0.59 2.03
CA ARG A 81 -12.68 0.88 0.83
C ARG A 81 -14.13 1.15 1.23
N LYS A 82 -14.42 2.37 1.65
CA LYS A 82 -15.59 3.04 1.06
C LYS A 82 -15.06 3.61 -0.26
N SER A 83 -15.25 2.86 -1.34
CA SER A 83 -14.76 3.18 -2.67
C SER A 83 -15.33 4.53 -3.14
N ILE A 84 -14.58 5.60 -2.97
CA ILE A 84 -14.77 6.87 -3.69
C ILE A 84 -13.38 7.34 -4.16
N CYS A 85 -12.76 6.57 -5.05
CA CYS A 85 -11.77 7.10 -6.00
C CYS A 85 -12.40 6.99 -7.40
N GLN A 86 -13.54 7.64 -7.61
CA GLN A 86 -13.92 8.11 -8.94
C GLN A 86 -13.64 9.61 -8.94
N ASN A 87 -12.47 10.02 -9.41
CA ASN A 87 -12.41 11.11 -10.37
C ASN A 87 -11.02 11.19 -11.00
N TRP A 88 -10.79 10.39 -12.03
CA TRP A 88 -9.86 10.79 -13.08
C TRP A 88 -10.68 11.10 -14.33
N GLY A 89 -11.13 12.36 -14.37
CA GLY A 89 -11.50 13.12 -15.56
C GLY A 89 -12.72 12.65 -16.35
N TYR A 90 -13.88 13.27 -16.12
CA TYR A 90 -14.77 13.75 -17.18
C TYR A 90 -15.69 14.86 -16.61
N ALA A 91 -15.51 16.08 -17.10
CA ALA A 91 -16.52 17.13 -16.95
C ALA A 91 -17.67 16.85 -17.93
N ALA A 92 -18.83 16.41 -17.44
CA ALA A 92 -20.14 16.63 -18.06
C ALA A 92 -21.28 16.01 -17.22
N ASN A 93 -22.08 16.89 -16.63
CA ASN A 93 -23.50 16.79 -16.31
C ASN A 93 -24.26 15.48 -16.73
N LYS A 94 -24.73 14.68 -15.77
CA LYS A 94 -26.16 14.30 -15.57
C LYS A 94 -26.32 13.14 -14.59
N GLU A 95 -27.38 13.28 -13.80
CA GLU A 95 -27.96 12.30 -12.87
C GLU A 95 -28.10 10.91 -13.48
N LYS A 96 -27.69 9.87 -12.71
CA LYS A 96 -28.36 8.57 -12.59
C LYS A 96 -27.62 7.67 -11.59
N LEU A 97 -28.15 7.57 -10.38
CA LEU A 97 -27.97 6.41 -9.52
C LEU A 97 -28.81 5.28 -10.11
N ILE A 98 -28.15 4.27 -10.69
CA ILE A 98 -28.81 3.09 -11.22
C ILE A 98 -28.08 1.82 -10.77
N PHE A 99 -28.74 1.16 -9.81
CA PHE A 99 -28.71 -0.28 -9.54
C PHE A 99 -27.48 -0.85 -8.83
N ALA A 100 -27.56 -1.87 -7.98
CA ALA A 100 -28.58 -2.46 -7.10
C ALA A 100 -27.88 -3.65 -6.43
N HIS A 101 -28.15 -3.91 -5.15
CA HIS A 101 -28.54 -5.22 -4.65
C HIS A 101 -28.82 -5.11 -3.15
N SER A 102 -30.10 -5.28 -2.77
CA SER A 102 -30.52 -5.52 -1.38
C SER A 102 -30.60 -7.04 -1.17
N PRO A 103 -30.00 -7.62 -0.11
CA PRO A 103 -30.26 -9.01 0.22
C PRO A 103 -30.67 -9.17 1.68
N VAL A 104 -31.88 -8.76 2.07
CA VAL A 104 -32.50 -9.31 3.30
C VAL A 104 -34.03 -9.34 3.20
N ILE A 105 -34.59 -10.34 2.51
CA ILE A 105 -35.88 -10.95 2.92
C ILE A 105 -35.78 -12.43 2.53
N GLY A 106 -35.79 -13.31 3.53
CA GLY A 106 -35.85 -14.75 3.30
C GLY A 106 -35.39 -15.64 4.44
N LEU A 107 -35.85 -15.41 5.69
CA LEU A 107 -36.16 -16.48 6.64
C LEU A 107 -36.85 -15.93 7.90
N LEU A 108 -38.07 -16.43 8.13
CA LEU A 108 -38.98 -16.26 9.30
C LEU A 108 -39.71 -14.91 9.43
#